data_AF-A0A366GJ29-F1
#
_entry.id   AF-A0A366GJ29-F1
#
_cell.length_a   1.000
_cell.length_b   1.000
_cell.length_c   1.000
_cell.angle_alpha   90.00
_cell.angle_beta   90.00
_cell.angle_gamma   90.00
#
_symmetry.space_group_name_H-M   'P 1'
#
loop_
_entity.id
_entity.type
_entity.pdbx_description
1 polymer ?
#
loop_
_entity_poly.entity_id
_entity_poly.type
_entity_poly.pdbx_seq_one_letter_code
_entity_poly.pdbx_strand_id
1 'polypeptide(L)'
;MHCQRFGLDVHITRHARERMVQRWVSDAELAKLLETGELRYKDEQRLWVAKAFKGRCDNLICIAVTLEDRLVVKTVMHHFSWEVEG
;
A
#
# COMPACT_ATOMS: atom_id res chain seq x y z
N MET A 1 -3.64 3.17 13.17
CA MET A 1 -4.78 3.37 12.27
C MET A 1 -5.45 2.01 12.07
N HIS A 2 -6.76 1.99 11.81
CA HIS A 2 -7.52 0.77 11.56
C HIS A 2 -8.04 0.77 10.12
N CYS A 3 -7.97 -0.36 9.42
CA CYS A 3 -8.48 -0.49 8.06
C CYS A 3 -9.80 -1.26 8.04
N GLN A 4 -10.89 -0.58 7.71
CA GLN A 4 -12.25 -1.11 7.69
C GLN A 4 -12.41 -2.21 6.63
N ARG A 5 -11.81 -2.02 5.45
CA ARG A 5 -11.85 -3.02 4.37
C ARG A 5 -11.39 -4.41 4.79
N PHE A 6 -10.37 -4.50 5.63
CA PHE A 6 -9.82 -5.78 6.11
C PHE A 6 -10.25 -6.13 7.53
N GLY A 7 -10.88 -5.19 8.26
CA GLY A 7 -11.23 -5.34 9.68
C GLY A 7 -10.01 -5.50 10.59
N LEU A 8 -8.85 -4.97 10.19
CA LEU A 8 -7.56 -5.18 10.85
C LEU A 8 -6.84 -3.86 11.12
N ASP A 9 -6.07 -3.84 12.21
CA ASP A 9 -5.16 -2.74 12.50
C ASP A 9 -3.99 -2.70 11.50
N VAL A 10 -3.48 -1.50 11.24
CA VAL A 10 -2.36 -1.31 10.31
C VAL A 10 -1.07 -1.05 11.08
N HIS A 11 -0.07 -1.88 10.82
CA HIS A 11 1.30 -1.70 11.28
C HIS A 11 2.20 -1.25 10.12
N ILE A 12 2.73 -0.04 10.22
CA ILE A 12 3.68 0.51 9.26
C ILE A 12 5.09 0.25 9.75
N THR A 13 5.84 -0.60 9.03
CA THR A 13 7.23 -0.90 9.35
C THR A 13 8.12 0.34 9.23
N ARG A 14 9.28 0.35 9.89
CA ARG A 14 10.26 1.45 9.78
C ARG A 14 10.63 1.75 8.32
N HIS A 15 10.92 0.69 7.55
CA HIS A 15 11.25 0.82 6.14
C HIS A 15 10.10 1.46 5.33
N ALA A 16 8.86 1.04 5.55
CA ALA A 16 7.72 1.67 4.88
C ALA A 16 7.57 3.16 5.25
N ARG A 17 7.78 3.54 6.51
CA ARG A 17 7.75 4.96 6.93
C ARG A 17 8.83 5.78 6.23
N GLU A 18 10.06 5.28 6.14
CA GLU A 18 11.15 5.94 5.41
C GLU A 18 10.77 6.16 3.93
N ARG A 19 10.16 5.15 3.29
CA ARG A 19 9.68 5.26 1.91
C ARG A 19 8.52 6.24 1.76
N MET A 20 7.61 6.31 2.73
CA MET A 20 6.53 7.30 2.76
C MET A 20 7.08 8.73 2.80
N VAL A 21 8.06 9.00 3.67
CA VAL A 21 8.70 10.33 3.77
C VAL A 21 9.41 10.71 2.47
N GLN A 22 10.19 9.79 1.88
CA GLN A 22 10.89 10.01 0.60
C GLN A 22 9.96 10.29 -0.58
N ARG A 23 8.67 9.98 -0.44
CA ARG A 23 7.67 10.12 -1.48
C ARG A 23 6.56 11.08 -1.08
N TRP A 24 6.63 11.78 0.05
CA TRP A 24 5.55 12.66 0.49
C TRP A 24 4.19 11.94 0.56
N VAL A 25 4.19 10.69 1.04
CA VAL A 25 2.97 9.92 1.27
C VAL A 25 2.56 10.13 2.72
N SER A 26 1.42 10.77 2.91
CA SER A 26 0.82 10.97 4.23
C SER A 26 0.15 9.71 4.75
N ASP A 27 -0.06 9.63 6.07
CA ASP A 27 -0.87 8.57 6.69
C ASP A 27 -2.30 8.54 6.14
N ALA A 28 -2.86 9.71 5.76
CA ALA A 28 -4.18 9.82 5.17
C ALA A 28 -4.25 9.23 3.75
N GLU A 29 -3.22 9.46 2.93
CA GLU A 29 -3.09 8.82 1.61
C GLU A 29 -2.91 7.31 1.76
N LEU A 30 -2.09 6.85 2.71
CA LEU A 30 -1.91 5.42 2.99
C LEU A 30 -3.22 4.76 3.43
N ALA A 31 -3.96 5.39 4.34
CA ALA A 31 -5.27 4.89 4.76
C ALA A 31 -6.23 4.81 3.57
N LYS A 32 -6.32 5.86 2.76
CA LYS A 32 -7.16 5.87 1.55
C LYS A 32 -6.75 4.80 0.53
N LEU A 33 -5.44 4.55 0.39
CA LEU A 33 -4.89 3.50 -0.46
C LEU A 33 -5.36 2.12 0.02
N LEU A 34 -5.22 1.82 1.31
CA LEU A 34 -5.67 0.53 1.88
C LEU A 34 -7.18 0.31 1.72
N GLU A 35 -7.99 1.35 1.95
CA GLU A 35 -9.45 1.27 1.85
C GLU A 35 -9.97 1.14 0.41
N THR A 36 -9.37 1.86 -0.54
CA THR A 36 -9.98 2.06 -1.87
C THR A 36 -9.06 1.74 -3.04
N GLY A 37 -7.87 1.19 -2.76
CA GLY A 37 -6.94 0.75 -3.78
C GLY A 37 -7.37 -0.57 -4.44
N GLU A 38 -6.84 -0.81 -5.61
CA GLU A 38 -6.92 -2.11 -6.28
C GLU A 38 -6.03 -3.11 -5.54
N LEU A 39 -6.55 -4.33 -5.31
CA LEU A 39 -5.81 -5.39 -4.63
C LEU A 39 -5.31 -6.39 -5.66
N ARG A 40 -4.06 -6.82 -5.50
CA ARG A 40 -3.53 -8.02 -6.19
C ARG A 40 -2.87 -8.91 -5.17
N TYR A 41 -3.38 -10.12 -5.03
CA TYR A 41 -2.81 -11.11 -4.14
C TYR A 41 -1.62 -11.77 -4.81
N LYS A 42 -0.50 -11.84 -4.10
CA LYS A 42 0.63 -12.70 -4.46
C LYS A 42 0.36 -14.13 -4.03
N ASP A 43 -0.20 -14.27 -2.83
CA ASP A 43 -0.56 -15.53 -2.17
C ASP A 43 -1.63 -15.24 -1.09
N GLU A 44 -1.97 -16.23 -0.28
CA GLU A 44 -3.01 -16.13 0.77
C GLU A 44 -2.72 -15.04 1.82
N GLN A 45 -1.45 -14.66 2.01
CA GLN A 45 -1.03 -13.73 3.06
C GLN A 45 -0.47 -12.43 2.49
N ARG A 46 0.04 -12.41 1.26
CA ARG A 46 0.74 -11.26 0.71
C ARG A 46 -0.07 -10.65 -0.42
N LEU A 47 -0.21 -9.34 -0.37
CA LEU A 47 -0.90 -8.60 -1.40
C LEU A 47 -0.24 -7.26 -1.68
N TRP A 48 -0.51 -6.75 -2.87
CA TRP A 48 -0.25 -5.38 -3.25
C TRP A 48 -1.55 -4.59 -3.24
N VAL A 49 -1.46 -3.34 -2.80
CA VAL A 49 -2.56 -2.38 -2.89
C VAL A 49 -2.07 -1.20 -3.69
N ALA A 50 -2.70 -0.92 -4.83
CA ALA A 50 -2.32 0.16 -5.72
C ALA A 50 -3.45 1.17 -5.92
N LYS A 51 -3.13 2.45 -5.99
CA LYS A 51 -4.12 3.50 -6.29
C LYS A 51 -3.48 4.66 -7.02
N ALA A 52 -4.20 5.15 -8.02
CA ALA A 52 -3.86 6.41 -8.65
C ALA A 52 -4.37 7.61 -7.81
N PHE A 53 -3.48 8.55 -7.49
CA PHE A 53 -3.80 9.78 -6.76
C PHE A 53 -3.65 10.98 -7.70
N LYS A 54 -4.74 11.73 -7.87
CA LYS A 54 -4.72 12.98 -8.66
C LYS A 54 -3.86 14.03 -7.96
N GLY A 55 -3.08 14.79 -8.73
CA GLY A 55 -2.25 15.90 -8.22
C GLY A 55 -0.85 15.50 -7.75
N ARG A 56 -0.45 14.24 -7.93
CA ARG A 56 0.91 13.76 -7.67
C ARG A 56 1.70 13.57 -8.96
N CYS A 57 3.00 13.88 -8.92
CA CYS A 57 3.92 13.61 -10.04
C CYS A 57 4.14 12.11 -10.24
N ASP A 58 4.11 11.33 -9.15
CA ASP A 58 4.06 9.87 -9.12
C ASP A 58 2.61 9.42 -8.92
N ASN A 59 1.81 9.56 -9.98
CA ASN A 59 0.36 9.41 -9.92
C ASN A 59 -0.12 8.02 -9.47
N LEU A 60 0.73 6.98 -9.45
CA LEU A 60 0.41 5.62 -8.98
C LEU A 60 1.26 5.24 -7.76
N ILE A 61 0.61 5.07 -6.60
CA ILE A 61 1.23 4.54 -5.39
C ILE A 61 0.87 3.06 -5.26
N CYS A 62 1.87 2.22 -5.02
CA CYS A 62 1.68 0.80 -4.72
C CYS A 62 2.35 0.45 -3.39
N ILE A 63 1.68 -0.30 -2.54
CA ILE A 63 2.24 -0.82 -1.28
C ILE A 63 2.23 -2.33 -1.27
N ALA A 64 3.26 -2.92 -0.65
CA ALA A 64 3.28 -4.34 -0.34
C ALA A 64 2.81 -4.54 1.12
N VAL A 65 1.81 -5.40 1.29
CA VAL A 65 1.16 -5.68 2.57
C VAL A 65 1.24 -7.18 2.85
N THR A 66 1.41 -7.53 4.12
CA THR A 66 1.23 -8.90 4.62
C THR A 66 0.05 -8.93 5.58
N LEU A 67 -0.87 -9.87 5.37
CA LEU A 67 -2.02 -10.19 6.20
C LEU A 67 -1.55 -11.20 7.26
N GLU A 68 -1.45 -10.72 8.50
CA GLU A 68 -1.18 -11.54 9.67
C GLU A 68 -2.32 -11.33 10.68
N ASP A 69 -2.02 -11.16 11.97
CA ASP A 69 -2.96 -10.64 12.97
C ASP A 69 -3.31 -9.15 12.74
N ARG A 70 -2.63 -8.51 11.79
CA ARG A 70 -2.73 -7.10 11.41
C ARG A 70 -2.28 -6.91 9.95
N LEU A 71 -2.59 -5.76 9.36
CA LEU A 71 -2.03 -5.35 8.07
C LEU A 71 -0.61 -4.81 8.24
N VAL A 72 0.40 -5.58 7.83
CA VAL A 72 1.79 -5.16 7.92
C VAL A 72 2.23 -4.52 6.60
N VAL A 73 2.37 -3.19 6.58
CA VAL A 73 2.88 -2.45 5.42
C VAL A 73 4.40 -2.57 5.37
N LYS A 74 4.89 -3.35 4.40
CA LYS A 74 6.31 -3.68 4.26
C LYS A 74 7.09 -2.58 3.54
N THR A 75 6.54 -2.02 2.47
CA THR A 75 7.19 -0.96 1.69
C THR A 75 6.20 -0.18 0.83
N VAL A 76 6.63 1.00 0.38
CA VAL A 76 5.94 1.84 -0.61
C VAL A 76 6.79 1.89 -1.88
N MET A 77 6.19 1.50 -3.00
CA MET A 77 6.81 1.35 -4.32
C MET A 77 6.34 2.44 -5.28
N HIS A 78 7.18 2.74 -6.28
CA HIS A 78 6.90 3.66 -7.40
C HIS A 78 7.40 3.01 -8.70
N HIS A 79 6.89 3.46 -9.86
CA HIS A 79 7.15 2.83 -11.16
C HIS A 79 6.84 1.32 -11.20
N PHE A 80 5.79 0.93 -10.47
CA PHE A 80 5.31 -0.44 -10.52
C PHE A 80 4.34 -0.57 -11.70
N SER A 81 4.72 -1.37 -12.69
CA SER A 81 3.77 -1.96 -13.62
C SER A 81 3.27 -3.26 -12.99
N TRP A 82 1.96 -3.47 -12.98
CA TRP A 82 1.42 -4.83 -12.92
C TRP A 82 2.18 -5.64 -13.97
N GLU A 83 2.88 -6.71 -13.57
CA GLU A 83 3.48 -7.63 -14.56
C GLU A 83 2.39 -7.93 -15.60
N VAL A 84 2.66 -7.48 -16.83
CA VAL A 84 1.87 -7.83 -18.00
C VAL A 84 2.03 -9.34 -18.10
N GLU A 85 0.92 -10.07 -17.92
CA GLU A 85 0.89 -11.49 -18.25
C GLU A 85 1.39 -11.61 -19.70
N GLY A 86 2.55 -12.25 -19.87
CA GLY A 86 3.09 -12.68 -21.15
C GLY A 86 2.73 -14.14 -21.38
#